data_AF-Q3MS94-F1
#
_entry.id   AF-Q3MS94-F1
#
_cell.length_a   1.000
_cell.length_b   1.000
_cell.length_c   1.000
_cell.angle_alpha   90.00
_cell.angle_beta   90.00
_cell.angle_gamma   90.00
#
_symmetry.space_group_name_H-M   'P 1'
#
loop_
_entity.id
_entity.type
_entity.pdbx_description
1 polymer ?
#
loop_
_entity_poly.entity_id
_entity_poly.type
_entity_poly.pdbx_seq_one_letter_code
_entity_poly.pdbx_strand_id
1 'polypeptide(L)'
;VIRHYVVCSTPQSQYYLAEKHLFSTIPELINYHQHNSAGLISRLKYPVSQQNKNAPSTAGLGYGSWEIDPKDLTFLKELGTGQFGVVKYGKWRGQYDVAIKMIKEGSMSEDEFIEEAKVMMNLSHEKLVQLYGVCTKQRPIFIITEYMANGCLLNYLREMRHRFQTQQLLEMCKDVCEAMEYLESKQFLHRDLVCPG
;
A
#
# COMPACT_ATOMS: atom_id res chain seq x y z
N VAL A 1 -4.50 14.16 -23.10
CA VAL A 1 -3.16 14.79 -23.05
C VAL A 1 -2.94 15.32 -21.64
N ILE A 2 -1.96 14.79 -20.92
CA ILE A 2 -1.59 15.26 -19.58
C ILE A 2 -0.57 16.40 -19.73
N ARG A 3 -0.69 17.44 -18.91
CA ARG A 3 0.18 18.62 -18.95
C ARG A 3 0.65 18.93 -17.54
N HIS A 4 1.96 19.12 -17.40
CA HIS A 4 2.60 19.48 -16.14
C HIS A 4 2.83 20.99 -16.13
N TYR A 5 2.48 21.64 -15.03
CA TYR A 5 2.76 23.06 -14.80
C TYR A 5 3.52 23.20 -13.48
N VAL A 6 4.59 23.98 -13.49
CA VAL A 6 5.40 24.23 -12.29
C VAL A 6 4.83 25.44 -11.56
N VAL A 7 4.47 25.27 -10.29
CA VAL A 7 4.08 26.40 -9.43
C VAL A 7 5.36 27.06 -8.92
N CYS A 8 5.60 28.30 -9.31
CA CYS A 8 6.73 29.09 -8.87
C CYS A 8 6.40 29.86 -7.61
N SER A 9 7.40 30.14 -6.77
CA SER A 9 7.28 30.99 -5.59
C SER A 9 8.19 32.22 -5.67
N THR A 10 7.73 33.34 -5.10
CA THR A 10 8.53 34.56 -4.95
C THR A 10 9.28 34.56 -3.61
N PRO A 11 10.31 35.41 -3.44
CA PRO A 11 10.97 35.60 -2.14
C PRO A 11 10.02 36.04 -1.02
N GLN A 12 8.88 36.64 -1.36
CA GLN A 12 7.80 37.02 -0.43
C GLN A 12 6.80 35.88 -0.16
N SER A 13 7.12 34.63 -0.51
CA SER A 13 6.24 33.45 -0.34
C SER A 13 4.90 33.53 -1.07
N GLN A 14 4.86 34.20 -2.23
CA GLN A 14 3.67 34.20 -3.10
C GLN A 14 3.83 33.18 -4.23
N TYR A 15 2.73 32.57 -4.66
CA TYR A 15 2.68 31.48 -5.63
C TYR A 15 2.11 31.96 -6.97
N TYR A 16 2.63 31.44 -8.09
CA TYR A 16 2.09 31.73 -9.42
C TYR A 16 2.35 30.59 -10.41
N LEU A 17 1.49 30.50 -11.43
CA LEU A 17 1.63 29.60 -12.59
C LEU A 17 1.91 30.38 -13.89
N ALA A 18 1.38 31.60 -13.98
CA ALA A 18 1.66 32.55 -15.03
C ALA A 18 2.14 33.84 -14.35
N GLU A 19 3.28 34.39 -14.79
CA GLU A 19 4.03 35.50 -14.15
C GLU A 19 3.19 36.74 -13.79
N LYS A 20 1.97 36.86 -14.33
CA LYS A 20 1.08 38.02 -14.14
C LYS A 20 0.15 37.94 -12.93
N HIS A 21 0.04 36.80 -12.23
CA HIS A 21 -0.87 36.66 -11.09
C HIS A 21 -0.19 35.98 -9.91
N LEU A 22 -0.01 36.74 -8.83
CA LEU A 22 0.61 36.31 -7.59
C LEU A 22 -0.48 36.03 -6.54
N PHE A 23 -0.40 34.88 -5.88
CA PHE A 23 -1.35 34.45 -4.86
C PHE A 23 -0.64 34.21 -3.53
N SER A 24 -1.28 34.53 -2.41
CA SER A 24 -0.73 34.27 -1.07
C SER A 24 -0.73 32.80 -0.69
N THR A 25 -1.63 31.99 -1.28
CA THR A 25 -1.77 30.58 -0.94
C THR A 25 -2.06 29.70 -2.17
N ILE A 26 -1.72 28.41 -2.09
CA ILE A 26 -2.03 27.42 -3.13
C ILE A 26 -3.55 27.29 -3.38
N PRO A 27 -4.44 27.26 -2.35
CA PRO A 27 -5.88 27.23 -2.58
C PRO A 27 -6.42 28.43 -3.38
N GLU A 28 -5.92 29.64 -3.13
CA GLU A 28 -6.32 30.83 -3.88
C GLU A 28 -5.91 30.75 -5.35
N LEU A 29 -4.68 30.29 -5.60
CA LEU A 29 -4.19 30.02 -6.95
C LEU A 29 -5.06 29.00 -7.67
N ILE A 30 -5.41 27.88 -7.01
CA ILE A 30 -6.29 26.86 -7.57
C ILE A 30 -7.67 27.45 -7.88
N ASN A 31 -8.28 28.18 -6.93
CA ASN A 31 -9.60 28.78 -7.10
C ASN A 31 -9.64 29.78 -8.27
N TYR A 32 -8.60 30.61 -8.42
CA TYR A 32 -8.48 31.51 -9.56
C TYR A 32 -8.45 30.75 -10.89
N HIS A 33 -7.64 29.69 -10.97
CA HIS A 33 -7.48 28.88 -12.19
C HIS A 33 -8.67 27.93 -12.47
N GLN A 34 -9.56 27.74 -11.50
CA GLN A 34 -10.85 27.09 -11.72
C GLN A 34 -11.79 27.97 -12.55
N HIS A 35 -11.74 29.28 -12.33
CA HIS A 35 -12.61 30.25 -12.99
C HIS A 35 -11.97 30.83 -14.27
N ASN A 36 -10.64 30.94 -14.31
CA ASN A 36 -9.88 31.55 -15.40
C ASN A 36 -8.75 30.63 -15.90
N SER A 37 -8.62 30.41 -17.21
CA SER A 37 -7.50 29.59 -17.71
C SER A 37 -6.16 30.29 -17.55
N ALA A 38 -6.10 31.60 -17.79
CA ALA A 38 -4.99 32.51 -17.47
C ALA A 38 -3.58 31.94 -17.78
N GLY A 39 -3.40 31.35 -18.98
CA GLY A 39 -2.13 30.76 -19.44
C GLY A 39 -2.08 29.23 -19.38
N LEU A 40 -3.04 28.58 -18.71
CA LEU A 40 -3.24 27.13 -18.78
C LEU A 40 -3.99 26.74 -20.06
N ILE A 41 -3.75 25.53 -20.55
CA ILE A 41 -4.47 24.95 -21.70
C ILE A 41 -5.99 24.89 -21.46
N SER A 42 -6.42 24.72 -20.22
CA SER A 42 -7.83 24.77 -19.83
C SER A 42 -7.99 25.14 -18.36
N ARG A 43 -9.16 25.64 -17.99
CA ARG A 43 -9.57 25.85 -16.59
C ARG A 43 -9.48 24.55 -15.80
N LEU A 44 -9.13 24.66 -14.52
CA LEU A 44 -9.21 23.54 -13.57
C LEU A 44 -10.69 23.26 -13.26
N LYS A 45 -11.21 22.08 -13.60
CA LYS A 45 -12.65 21.80 -13.45
C LYS A 45 -12.95 20.77 -12.37
N TYR A 46 -12.19 19.68 -12.38
CA TYR A 46 -12.47 18.52 -11.55
C TYR A 46 -11.18 18.13 -10.83
N PRO A 47 -11.15 18.15 -9.48
CA PRO A 47 -10.05 17.55 -8.75
C PRO A 47 -10.02 16.05 -9.06
N VAL A 48 -8.82 15.50 -9.29
CA VAL A 48 -8.66 14.06 -9.48
C VAL A 48 -9.06 13.37 -8.17
N SER A 49 -9.98 12.41 -8.23
CA SER A 49 -10.36 11.61 -7.06
C SER A 49 -9.12 10.91 -6.51
N GLN A 50 -8.79 11.14 -5.24
CA GLN A 50 -7.80 10.33 -4.53
C GLN A 50 -8.32 8.90 -4.47
N GLN A 51 -7.79 8.01 -5.32
CA GLN A 51 -8.23 6.61 -5.37
C GLN A 51 -7.69 5.78 -4.20
N ASN A 52 -6.77 6.32 -3.40
CA ASN A 52 -6.25 5.62 -2.23
C ASN A 52 -7.02 6.09 -1.01
N LYS A 53 -8.12 5.38 -0.69
CA LYS A 53 -8.52 5.28 0.71
C LYS A 53 -7.32 4.66 1.43
N ASN A 54 -6.66 5.45 2.26
CA ASN A 54 -5.54 5.01 3.08
C ASN A 54 -5.83 3.61 3.64
N ALA A 55 -4.89 2.68 3.46
CA ALA A 55 -4.91 1.43 4.19
C ALA A 55 -5.11 1.77 5.68
N PRO A 56 -5.99 1.05 6.41
CA PRO A 56 -6.19 1.32 7.82
C PRO A 56 -4.83 1.28 8.51
N SER A 57 -4.40 2.42 9.04
CA SER A 57 -3.16 2.53 9.78
C SER A 57 -3.25 1.54 10.94
N THR A 58 -2.34 0.58 10.98
CA THR A 58 -2.20 -0.41 12.06
C THR A 58 -1.92 0.24 13.41
N ALA A 59 -1.64 1.54 13.46
CA ALA A 59 -1.58 2.32 14.70
C ALA A 59 -2.93 2.35 15.47
N GLY A 60 -4.06 1.98 14.85
CA GLY A 60 -5.39 2.03 15.47
C GLY A 60 -5.96 0.68 15.96
N LEU A 61 -5.26 -0.44 15.79
CA LEU A 61 -5.81 -1.78 16.05
C LEU A 61 -5.35 -2.43 17.37
N GLY A 62 -5.02 -1.59 18.35
CA GLY A 62 -4.71 -1.98 19.72
C GLY A 62 -3.23 -1.94 20.03
N TYR A 63 -2.82 -0.96 20.83
CA TYR A 63 -1.50 -0.93 21.46
C TYR A 63 -1.25 -2.25 22.20
N GLY A 64 -0.41 -3.12 21.64
CA GLY A 64 0.25 -4.20 22.38
C GLY A 64 -0.25 -5.64 22.20
N SER A 65 -1.22 -5.94 21.32
CA SER A 65 -1.61 -7.34 21.06
C SER A 65 -1.46 -7.71 19.59
N TRP A 66 -0.26 -8.21 19.26
CA TRP A 66 0.11 -8.78 17.96
C TRP A 66 -0.49 -10.18 17.73
N GLU A 67 -0.98 -10.80 18.79
CA GLU A 67 -1.57 -12.11 18.81
C GLU A 67 -3.09 -12.01 18.57
N ILE A 68 -3.57 -12.55 17.47
CA ILE A 68 -4.99 -12.60 17.10
C ILE A 68 -5.58 -13.91 17.60
N ASP A 69 -6.76 -13.86 18.24
CA ASP A 69 -7.51 -15.08 18.54
C ASP A 69 -8.06 -15.66 17.22
N PRO A 70 -7.76 -16.93 16.87
CA PRO A 70 -8.32 -17.58 15.68
C PRO A 70 -9.85 -17.52 15.60
N LYS A 71 -10.56 -17.39 16.72
CA LYS A 71 -12.04 -17.23 16.76
C LYS A 71 -12.51 -15.93 16.13
N ASP A 72 -11.66 -14.89 16.11
CA ASP A 72 -11.95 -13.63 15.42
C ASP A 72 -11.77 -13.75 13.90
N LEU A 73 -11.25 -14.88 13.39
CA LEU A 73 -10.99 -15.09 11.96
C LEU A 73 -12.07 -15.97 11.33
N THR A 74 -12.63 -15.50 10.23
CA THR A 74 -13.51 -16.27 9.35
C THR A 74 -12.76 -16.59 8.06
N PHE A 75 -12.56 -17.88 7.78
CA PHE A 75 -11.93 -18.35 6.55
C PHE A 75 -12.98 -18.44 5.44
N LEU A 76 -12.75 -17.81 4.29
CA LEU A 76 -13.74 -17.71 3.22
C LEU A 76 -13.31 -18.47 1.97
N LYS A 77 -12.18 -18.10 1.37
CA LYS A 77 -11.76 -18.63 0.06
C LYS A 77 -10.26 -18.90 0.05
N GLU A 78 -9.82 -19.99 -0.58
CA GLU A 78 -8.40 -20.17 -0.86
C GLU A 78 -7.93 -19.20 -1.96
N LEU A 79 -6.83 -18.48 -1.70
CA LEU A 79 -6.21 -17.56 -2.66
C LEU A 79 -5.07 -18.23 -3.41
N GLY A 80 -4.34 -19.12 -2.75
CA GLY A 80 -3.24 -19.86 -3.37
C GLY A 80 -2.51 -20.73 -2.37
N THR A 81 -1.65 -21.59 -2.90
CA THR A 81 -0.81 -22.49 -2.12
C THR A 81 0.64 -22.33 -2.60
N GLY A 82 1.55 -22.04 -1.68
CA GLY A 82 2.96 -21.82 -1.97
C GLY A 82 3.88 -22.72 -1.14
N GLN A 83 5.19 -22.49 -1.28
CA GLN A 83 6.25 -23.22 -0.55
C GLN A 83 6.01 -23.18 0.96
N PHE A 84 5.63 -22.01 1.49
CA PHE A 84 5.46 -21.75 2.91
C PHE A 84 4.07 -22.10 3.47
N GLY A 85 3.17 -22.65 2.64
CA GLY A 85 1.83 -23.06 3.06
C GLY A 85 0.68 -22.49 2.23
N VAL A 86 -0.52 -22.49 2.80
CA VAL A 86 -1.77 -22.11 2.11
C VAL A 86 -2.16 -20.70 2.52
N VAL A 87 -2.54 -19.87 1.56
CA VAL A 87 -3.06 -18.52 1.79
C VAL A 87 -4.55 -18.53 1.52
N LYS A 88 -5.35 -18.07 2.49
CA LYS A 88 -6.79 -17.93 2.38
C LYS A 88 -7.21 -16.48 2.54
N TYR A 89 -8.18 -16.06 1.75
CA TYR A 89 -8.98 -14.87 2.00
C TYR A 89 -9.95 -15.17 3.15
N GLY A 90 -10.08 -14.19 4.04
CA GLY A 90 -10.98 -14.26 5.17
C GLY A 90 -11.39 -12.89 5.68
N LYS A 91 -12.13 -12.91 6.78
CA LYS A 91 -12.50 -11.71 7.52
C LYS A 91 -12.00 -11.76 8.94
N TRP A 92 -11.47 -10.63 9.42
CA TRP A 92 -11.17 -10.43 10.83
C TRP A 92 -12.31 -9.64 11.49
N ARG A 93 -12.83 -10.21 12.60
CA ARG A 93 -14.00 -9.72 13.35
C ARG A 93 -15.25 -9.49 12.47
N GLY A 94 -15.35 -10.24 11.37
CA GLY A 94 -16.43 -10.13 10.40
C GLY A 94 -16.45 -8.83 9.57
N GLN A 95 -15.50 -7.91 9.78
CA GLN A 95 -15.51 -6.57 9.19
C GLN A 95 -14.38 -6.35 8.18
N TYR A 96 -13.16 -6.72 8.54
CA TYR A 96 -11.96 -6.39 7.76
C TYR A 96 -11.56 -7.55 6.86
N ASP A 97 -11.39 -7.28 5.58
CA ASP A 97 -10.87 -8.25 4.62
C ASP A 97 -9.37 -8.49 4.87
N VAL A 98 -8.99 -9.76 5.03
CA VAL A 98 -7.62 -10.16 5.38
C VAL A 98 -7.14 -11.34 4.54
N ALA A 99 -5.83 -11.41 4.32
CA ALA A 99 -5.17 -12.62 3.87
C ALA A 99 -4.61 -13.38 5.08
N ILE A 100 -4.95 -14.67 5.19
CA ILE A 100 -4.58 -15.56 6.28
C ILE A 100 -3.66 -16.63 5.71
N LYS A 101 -2.36 -16.51 5.98
CA LYS A 101 -1.35 -17.49 5.57
C LYS A 101 -1.14 -18.50 6.68
N MET A 102 -1.47 -19.76 6.38
CA MET A 102 -1.20 -20.91 7.24
C MET A 102 0.22 -21.40 7.00
N ILE A 103 1.04 -21.42 8.04
CA ILE A 103 2.44 -21.87 7.96
C ILE A 103 2.51 -23.39 8.14
N LYS A 104 3.25 -24.06 7.26
CA LYS A 104 3.48 -25.51 7.37
C LYS A 104 4.36 -25.83 8.58
N GLU A 105 4.07 -26.92 9.27
CA GLU A 105 4.91 -27.37 10.37
C GLU A 105 6.31 -27.76 9.88
N GLY A 106 7.35 -27.39 10.64
CA GLY A 106 8.74 -27.75 10.34
C GLY A 106 9.47 -26.83 9.36
N SER A 107 8.86 -25.72 8.91
CA SER A 107 9.53 -24.76 8.01
C SER A 107 10.47 -23.78 8.72
N MET A 108 10.26 -23.51 10.01
CA MET A 108 11.02 -22.57 10.84
C MET A 108 10.79 -22.89 12.33
N SER A 109 11.72 -22.53 13.21
CA SER A 109 11.49 -22.59 14.67
C SER A 109 10.45 -21.53 15.09
N GLU A 110 9.66 -21.81 16.13
CA GLU A 110 8.61 -20.88 16.58
C GLU A 110 9.20 -19.56 17.10
N ASP A 111 10.35 -19.62 17.77
CA ASP A 111 11.02 -18.44 18.32
C ASP A 111 11.55 -17.51 17.22
N GLU A 112 12.20 -18.06 16.19
CA GLU A 112 12.66 -17.28 15.03
C GLU A 112 11.47 -16.63 14.30
N PHE A 113 10.38 -17.36 14.13
CA PHE A 113 9.16 -16.84 13.51
C PHE A 113 8.58 -15.66 14.29
N ILE A 114 8.49 -15.77 15.62
CA ILE A 114 7.97 -14.71 16.48
C ILE A 114 8.86 -13.47 16.44
N GLU A 115 10.19 -13.64 16.44
CA GLU A 115 11.13 -12.53 16.29
C GLU A 115 10.99 -11.82 14.95
N GLU A 116 10.93 -12.56 13.84
CA GLU A 116 10.72 -11.99 12.51
C GLU A 116 9.37 -11.27 12.41
N ALA A 117 8.30 -11.86 12.93
CA ALA A 117 6.98 -11.25 12.96
C ALA A 117 6.96 -9.93 13.74
N LYS A 118 7.64 -9.86 14.89
CA LYS A 118 7.76 -8.61 15.68
C LYS A 118 8.47 -7.50 14.91
N VAL A 119 9.51 -7.83 14.16
CA VAL A 119 10.20 -6.84 13.30
C VAL A 119 9.27 -6.39 12.18
N MET A 120 8.60 -7.32 11.50
CA MET A 120 7.65 -7.02 10.42
C MET A 120 6.47 -6.15 10.87
N MET A 121 6.00 -6.30 12.11
CA MET A 121 4.89 -5.47 12.61
C MET A 121 5.24 -3.99 12.76
N ASN A 122 6.52 -3.66 12.94
CA ASN A 122 6.96 -2.28 13.00
C ASN A 122 7.19 -1.66 11.61
N LEU A 123 7.02 -2.45 10.54
CA LEU A 123 7.07 -1.96 9.17
C LEU A 123 5.67 -1.46 8.78
N SER A 124 5.58 -0.18 8.44
CA SER A 124 4.35 0.47 8.00
C SER A 124 4.68 1.45 6.88
N HIS A 125 4.27 1.11 5.67
CA HIS A 125 4.47 1.94 4.48
C HIS A 125 3.32 1.68 3.49
N GLU A 126 2.85 2.71 2.80
CA GLU A 126 1.69 2.62 1.88
C GLU A 126 1.89 1.56 0.78
N LYS A 127 3.14 1.34 0.35
CA LYS A 127 3.49 0.39 -0.72
C LYS A 127 3.98 -0.97 -0.20
N LEU A 128 3.84 -1.24 1.10
CA LEU A 128 4.15 -2.54 1.70
C LEU A 128 2.86 -3.20 2.19
N VAL A 129 2.72 -4.50 1.92
CA VAL A 129 1.62 -5.29 2.45
C VAL A 129 1.70 -5.28 3.97
N GLN A 130 0.67 -4.72 4.60
CA GLN A 130 0.68 -4.52 6.04
C GLN A 130 0.45 -5.85 6.79
N LEU A 131 1.33 -6.16 7.74
CA LEU A 131 1.10 -7.21 8.73
C LEU A 131 0.16 -6.69 9.82
N TYR A 132 -0.93 -7.40 10.07
CA TYR A 132 -1.91 -7.06 11.12
C TYR A 132 -1.67 -7.85 12.40
N GLY A 133 -1.29 -9.12 12.29
CA GLY A 133 -1.15 -9.99 13.45
C GLY A 133 -0.70 -11.39 13.09
N VAL A 134 -0.46 -12.20 14.12
CA VAL A 134 -0.21 -13.63 14.00
C VAL A 134 -1.08 -14.42 14.97
N CYS A 135 -1.27 -15.71 14.70
CA CYS A 135 -1.83 -16.66 15.65
C CYS A 135 -0.75 -17.71 15.93
N THR A 136 -0.13 -17.65 17.09
CA THR A 136 0.99 -18.54 17.49
C THR A 136 0.62 -19.45 18.66
N LYS A 137 -0.40 -19.10 19.45
CA LYS A 137 -0.84 -19.87 20.63
C LYS A 137 -1.44 -21.24 20.31
N GLN A 138 -1.90 -21.45 19.09
CA GLN A 138 -2.51 -22.69 18.63
C GLN A 138 -1.94 -23.04 17.25
N ARG A 139 -1.71 -24.34 17.00
CA ARG A 139 -1.39 -24.86 15.68
C ARG A 139 -2.65 -25.08 14.83
N PRO A 140 -2.57 -24.86 13.50
CA PRO A 140 -1.41 -24.35 12.77
C PRO A 140 -1.22 -22.83 12.97
N ILE A 141 0.02 -22.36 12.83
CA ILE A 141 0.36 -20.94 12.97
C ILE A 141 -0.22 -20.15 11.78
N PHE A 142 -0.75 -18.96 12.07
CA PHE A 142 -1.28 -18.05 11.05
C PHE A 142 -0.53 -16.71 11.03
N ILE A 143 -0.32 -16.16 9.83
CA ILE A 143 0.03 -14.75 9.59
C ILE A 143 -1.18 -14.07 8.95
N ILE A 144 -1.57 -12.92 9.50
CA ILE A 144 -2.72 -12.14 9.05
C ILE A 144 -2.20 -10.84 8.46
N THR A 145 -2.41 -10.63 7.16
CA THR A 145 -1.99 -9.43 6.44
C THR A 145 -3.15 -8.76 5.72
N GLU A 146 -2.89 -7.58 5.18
CA GLU A 146 -3.76 -6.93 4.21
C GLU A 146 -4.13 -7.87 3.05
N TYR A 147 -5.38 -7.79 2.61
CA TYR A 147 -5.87 -8.53 1.47
C TYR A 147 -5.66 -7.76 0.17
N MET A 148 -4.87 -8.33 -0.75
CA MET A 148 -4.64 -7.78 -2.08
C MET A 148 -5.67 -8.33 -3.09
N ALA A 149 -6.72 -7.56 -3.36
CA ALA A 149 -7.84 -8.00 -4.20
C ALA A 149 -7.47 -8.46 -5.62
N ASN A 150 -6.40 -7.88 -6.19
CA ASN A 150 -5.91 -8.19 -7.53
C ASN A 150 -4.84 -9.30 -7.58
N GLY A 151 -4.56 -9.96 -6.44
CA GLY A 151 -3.57 -11.03 -6.38
C GLY A 151 -2.13 -10.54 -6.55
N CYS A 152 -1.23 -11.44 -6.98
CA CYS A 152 0.17 -11.13 -7.17
C CYS A 152 0.41 -10.39 -8.50
N LEU A 153 1.44 -9.53 -8.51
CA LEU A 153 1.78 -8.69 -9.66
C LEU A 153 2.07 -9.49 -10.93
N LEU A 154 2.70 -10.67 -10.81
CA LEU A 154 3.02 -11.52 -11.97
C LEU A 154 1.75 -11.99 -12.70
N ASN A 155 0.77 -12.50 -11.96
CA ASN A 155 -0.49 -12.97 -12.54
C ASN A 155 -1.30 -11.78 -13.05
N TYR A 156 -1.32 -10.68 -12.30
CA TYR A 156 -1.95 -9.44 -12.72
C TYR A 156 -1.39 -8.93 -14.06
N LEU A 157 -0.07 -8.90 -14.22
CA LEU A 157 0.59 -8.50 -15.47
C LEU A 157 0.30 -9.46 -16.63
N ARG A 158 0.17 -10.76 -16.37
CA ARG A 158 -0.13 -11.78 -17.40
C ARG A 158 -1.58 -11.70 -17.89
N GLU A 159 -2.53 -11.59 -16.97
CA GLU A 159 -3.97 -11.60 -17.28
C GLU A 159 -4.43 -10.27 -17.89
N MET A 160 -3.81 -9.15 -17.49
CA MET A 160 -4.25 -7.81 -17.86
C MET A 160 -3.32 -7.15 -18.91
N ARG A 161 -2.51 -7.92 -19.65
CA ARG A 161 -1.54 -7.41 -20.66
C ARG A 161 -2.11 -6.36 -21.62
N HIS A 162 -3.39 -6.48 -21.98
CA HIS A 162 -4.05 -5.58 -22.94
C HIS A 162 -4.65 -4.32 -22.31
N ARG A 163 -4.61 -4.19 -20.98
CA ARG A 163 -5.21 -3.06 -20.24
C ARG A 163 -4.19 -2.07 -19.67
N PHE A 164 -2.89 -2.39 -19.72
CA PHE A 164 -1.86 -1.50 -19.20
C PHE A 164 -1.30 -0.57 -20.27
N GLN A 165 -1.21 0.71 -19.92
CA GLN A 165 -0.36 1.66 -20.63
C GLN A 165 1.05 1.63 -20.02
N THR A 166 2.09 1.92 -20.81
CA THR A 166 3.48 1.96 -20.34
C THR A 166 3.66 2.84 -19.09
N GLN A 167 2.87 3.91 -18.98
CA GLN A 167 2.87 4.81 -17.81
C GLN A 167 2.50 4.08 -16.50
N GLN A 168 1.54 3.14 -16.55
CA GLN A 168 1.12 2.39 -15.36
C GLN A 168 2.19 1.39 -14.92
N LEU A 169 2.96 0.83 -15.86
CA LEU A 169 4.10 -0.02 -15.51
C LEU A 169 5.18 0.78 -14.78
N LEU A 170 5.44 2.01 -15.21
CA LEU A 170 6.37 2.90 -14.53
C LEU A 170 5.89 3.25 -13.11
N GLU A 171 4.59 3.49 -12.94
CA GLU A 171 3.97 3.70 -11.62
C GLU A 171 4.12 2.46 -10.72
N MET A 172 3.89 1.26 -11.23
CA MET A 172 4.12 0.01 -10.47
C MET A 172 5.59 -0.14 -10.05
N CYS A 173 6.54 0.15 -10.96
CA CYS A 173 7.96 0.13 -10.62
C CYS A 173 8.28 1.16 -9.54
N LYS A 174 7.71 2.37 -9.63
CA LYS A 174 7.90 3.42 -8.63
C LYS A 174 7.37 2.99 -7.26
N ASP A 175 6.17 2.42 -7.21
CA ASP A 175 5.58 1.92 -5.95
C ASP A 175 6.48 0.87 -5.29
N VAL A 176 7.05 -0.06 -6.08
CA VAL A 176 8.01 -1.06 -5.58
C VAL A 176 9.29 -0.39 -5.08
N CYS A 177 9.82 0.60 -5.79
CA CYS A 177 11.02 1.34 -5.37
C CYS A 177 10.79 2.10 -4.06
N GLU A 178 9.66 2.78 -3.90
CA GLU A 178 9.30 3.49 -2.66
C GLU A 178 9.21 2.53 -1.47
N ALA A 179 8.63 1.34 -1.67
CA ALA A 179 8.60 0.29 -0.66
C ALA A 179 10.01 -0.18 -0.25
N MET A 180 10.89 -0.36 -1.23
CA MET A 180 12.26 -0.85 -1.00
C MET A 180 13.16 0.19 -0.33
N GLU A 181 13.04 1.46 -0.72
CA GLU A 181 13.71 2.58 -0.05
C GLU A 181 13.33 2.65 1.42
N TYR A 182 12.04 2.44 1.74
CA TYR A 182 11.59 2.35 3.13
C TYR A 182 12.24 1.19 3.88
N LEU A 183 12.28 -0.02 3.31
CA LEU A 183 12.92 -1.17 3.96
C LEU A 183 14.41 -0.97 4.18
N GLU A 184 15.11 -0.39 3.21
CA GLU A 184 16.52 -0.02 3.32
C GLU A 184 16.77 0.98 4.47
N SER A 185 15.91 1.99 4.59
CA SER A 185 15.98 2.97 5.68
C SER A 185 15.81 2.35 7.07
N LYS A 186 15.12 1.20 7.15
CA LYS A 186 14.93 0.41 8.38
C LYS A 186 15.99 -0.67 8.58
N GLN A 187 17.00 -0.74 7.70
CA GLN A 187 18.03 -1.78 7.69
C GLN A 187 17.42 -3.20 7.65
N PHE A 188 16.25 -3.33 7.03
CA PHE A 188 15.54 -4.59 6.89
C PHE A 188 15.84 -5.20 5.53
N LEU A 189 16.50 -6.36 5.53
CA LEU A 189 16.68 -7.14 4.31
C LEU A 189 15.41 -7.98 4.10
N HIS A 190 14.64 -7.70 3.05
CA HIS A 190 13.41 -8.44 2.71
C HIS A 190 13.66 -9.95 2.54
N ARG A 191 14.88 -10.35 2.13
CA ARG A 191 15.39 -11.72 1.91
C ARG A 191 14.64 -12.58 0.88
N ASP A 192 13.38 -12.29 0.57
CA ASP A 192 12.58 -12.88 -0.50
C ASP A 192 11.86 -11.79 -1.33
N LEU A 193 12.61 -10.87 -1.93
CA LEU A 193 12.02 -9.95 -2.91
C LEU A 193 11.81 -10.68 -4.25
N VAL A 194 10.84 -11.58 -4.27
CA VAL A 194 10.44 -12.29 -5.49
C VAL A 194 8.99 -11.95 -5.73
N CYS A 195 8.62 -11.61 -6.97
CA CYS A 195 7.22 -11.66 -7.40
C CYS A 195 6.76 -13.11 -7.24
N PRO A 196 5.99 -13.48 -6.19
CA PRO A 196 5.65 -14.87 -5.99
C PRO A 196 4.68 -15.26 -7.11
N GLY A 197 5.01 -16.34 -7.82
CA GLY A 197 4.11 -16.98 -8.78
C GLY A 197 2.94 -17.64 -8.08
#